data_AF-A0A222FH52-F1
#
_entry.id   AF-A0A222FH52-F1
#
_cell.length_a   1.000
_cell.length_b   1.000
_cell.length_c   1.000
_cell.angle_alpha   90.00
_cell.angle_beta   90.00
_cell.angle_gamma   90.00
#
_symmetry.space_group_name_H-M   'P 1'
#
loop_
_entity.id
_entity.type
_entity.pdbx_description
1 polymer ?
#
loop_
_entity_poly.entity_id
_entity_poly.type
_entity_poly.pdbx_seq_one_letter_code
_entity_poly.pdbx_strand_id
1 'polypeptide(L)'
;MPKPRKHQVSLDATPYYHCVSRCVRRAFLCGRDHLSGQCYEHCRGWLEDKLLSLPQVFAVAVAAYVIMSNHYHAVSFVDAERAIHLTTTSNHLISSE
;
A
#
# COMPACT_ATOMS: atom_id res chain seq x y z
N MET A 1 -23.80 -1.64 -8.71
CA MET A 1 -23.49 -0.20 -8.95
C MET A 1 -22.20 0.14 -8.22
N PRO A 2 -21.23 0.86 -8.83
CA PRO A 2 -20.00 1.23 -8.13
C PRO A 2 -20.32 2.16 -6.94
N LYS A 3 -19.74 1.87 -5.76
CA LYS A 3 -19.85 2.77 -4.59
C LYS A 3 -18.87 3.93 -4.74
N PRO A 4 -19.24 5.17 -4.34
CA PRO A 4 -18.30 6.27 -4.23
C PRO A 4 -17.12 5.90 -3.32
N ARG A 5 -15.90 6.32 -3.67
CA ARG A 5 -14.67 5.96 -2.93
C ARG A 5 -14.74 6.32 -1.45
N LYS A 6 -15.37 7.45 -1.12
CA LYS A 6 -15.59 7.89 0.27
C LYS A 6 -16.40 6.90 1.13
N HIS A 7 -17.12 5.96 0.51
CA HIS A 7 -17.92 4.94 1.20
C HIS A 7 -17.30 3.54 1.07
N GLN A 8 -16.06 3.41 0.58
CA GLN A 8 -15.37 2.11 0.47
C GLN A 8 -14.59 1.76 1.75
N VAL A 9 -14.33 2.74 2.62
CA VAL A 9 -13.56 2.60 3.87
C VAL A 9 -14.43 3.07 5.03
N SER A 10 -14.48 2.30 6.11
CA SER A 10 -15.17 2.61 7.37
C SER A 10 -14.34 2.10 8.54
N LEU A 11 -13.68 3.02 9.24
CA LEU A 11 -12.83 2.66 10.40
C LEU A 11 -13.66 2.16 11.58
N ASP A 12 -14.95 2.53 11.65
CA ASP A 12 -15.89 2.01 12.65
C ASP A 12 -16.13 0.50 12.50
N ALA A 13 -16.05 -0.01 11.26
CA ALA A 13 -16.26 -1.42 10.96
C ALA A 13 -14.97 -2.24 11.14
N THR A 14 -13.85 -1.73 10.63
CA THR A 14 -12.54 -2.37 10.76
C THR A 14 -11.42 -1.37 10.43
N PRO A 15 -10.28 -1.44 11.14
CA PRO A 15 -9.08 -0.70 10.76
C PRO A 15 -8.24 -1.45 9.72
N TYR A 16 -8.54 -2.72 9.41
CA TYR A 16 -7.78 -3.55 8.47
C TYR A 16 -8.42 -3.60 7.08
N TYR A 17 -7.60 -3.37 6.06
CA TYR A 17 -8.02 -3.35 4.67
C TYR A 17 -7.10 -4.18 3.78
N HIS A 18 -7.71 -5.03 2.96
CA HIS A 18 -7.01 -5.79 1.93
C HIS A 18 -6.95 -5.00 0.62
N CYS A 19 -5.76 -4.54 0.29
CA CYS A 19 -5.46 -3.82 -0.94
C CYS A 19 -4.80 -4.77 -1.94
N VAL A 20 -5.21 -4.67 -3.20
CA VAL A 20 -4.66 -5.46 -4.31
C VAL A 20 -4.33 -4.53 -5.45
N SER A 21 -3.13 -4.66 -6.00
CA SER A 21 -2.76 -4.00 -7.24
C SER A 21 -2.20 -5.02 -8.22
N ARG A 22 -2.65 -4.94 -9.47
CA ARG A 22 -2.34 -5.90 -10.53
C ARG A 22 -1.81 -5.16 -11.76
N CYS A 23 -0.73 -5.67 -12.33
CA CYS A 23 -0.24 -5.29 -13.63
C CYS A 23 -1.21 -5.71 -14.73
N VAL A 24 -1.44 -4.81 -15.69
CA VAL A 24 -2.23 -5.08 -16.90
C VAL A 24 -1.31 -5.25 -18.11
N ARG A 25 -1.87 -5.70 -19.24
CA ARG A 25 -1.16 -5.77 -20.54
C ARG A 25 0.15 -6.59 -20.49
N ARG A 26 0.18 -7.66 -19.70
CA ARG A 26 1.35 -8.56 -19.55
C ARG A 26 2.61 -7.88 -19.02
N ALA A 27 2.47 -6.82 -18.23
CA ALA A 27 3.57 -6.37 -17.37
C ALA A 27 3.73 -7.35 -16.18
N PHE A 28 4.97 -7.52 -15.73
CA PHE A 28 5.32 -8.40 -14.61
C PHE A 28 6.03 -7.59 -13.52
N LEU A 29 5.59 -7.77 -12.28
CA LEU A 29 6.25 -7.26 -11.08
C LEU A 29 7.50 -8.09 -10.76
N CYS A 30 7.41 -9.40 -10.95
CA CYS A 30 8.49 -10.37 -10.76
C CYS A 30 8.19 -11.67 -11.52
N GLY A 31 8.99 -12.71 -11.35
CA GLY A 31 8.82 -13.98 -12.03
C GLY A 31 9.29 -13.95 -13.49
N ARG A 32 8.97 -15.02 -14.22
CA ARG A 32 9.39 -15.23 -15.60
C ARG A 32 8.19 -15.10 -16.55
N ASP A 33 8.32 -14.30 -17.60
CA ASP A 33 7.36 -14.30 -18.70
C ASP A 33 7.57 -15.56 -19.54
N HIS A 34 6.59 -16.46 -19.56
CA HIS A 34 6.70 -17.74 -20.27
C HIS A 34 6.74 -17.59 -21.80
N LEU A 35 6.28 -16.47 -22.36
CA LEU A 35 6.34 -16.25 -23.81
C LEU A 35 7.70 -15.73 -24.26
N SER A 36 8.20 -14.65 -23.64
CA SER A 36 9.50 -14.05 -24.02
C SER A 36 10.69 -14.72 -23.36
N GLY A 37 10.48 -15.47 -22.28
CA GLY A 37 11.52 -16.04 -21.43
C GLY A 37 12.18 -15.02 -20.49
N GLN A 38 11.79 -13.75 -20.54
CA GLN A 38 12.38 -12.69 -19.73
C GLN A 38 12.09 -12.91 -18.23
N CYS A 39 13.10 -12.72 -17.40
CA CYS A 39 13.01 -12.87 -15.94
C CYS A 39 13.05 -11.52 -15.24
N TYR A 40 12.02 -11.24 -14.42
CA TYR A 40 11.84 -10.03 -13.63
C TYR A 40 12.03 -10.29 -12.13
N GLU A 41 12.50 -11.48 -11.73
CA GLU A 41 12.59 -11.88 -10.33
C GLU A 41 13.41 -10.92 -9.45
N HIS A 42 14.39 -10.23 -10.06
CA HIS A 42 15.20 -9.20 -9.41
C HIS A 42 14.38 -8.05 -8.80
N CYS A 43 13.18 -7.78 -9.30
CA CYS A 43 12.29 -6.74 -8.79
C CYS A 43 11.59 -7.12 -7.48
N ARG A 44 11.51 -8.42 -7.11
CA ARG A 44 10.75 -8.86 -5.93
C ARG A 44 11.27 -8.21 -4.66
N GLY A 45 12.58 -8.27 -4.43
CA GLY A 45 13.19 -7.71 -3.22
C GLY A 45 12.96 -6.20 -3.11
N TRP A 46 13.17 -5.47 -4.21
CA TRP A 46 12.89 -4.02 -4.23
C TRP A 46 11.43 -3.69 -3.90
N LEU A 47 10.48 -4.49 -4.40
CA LEU A 47 9.06 -4.28 -4.13
C LEU A 47 8.70 -4.57 -2.67
N GLU A 48 9.26 -5.64 -2.10
CA GLU A 48 9.13 -6.01 -0.69
C GLU A 48 9.69 -4.92 0.22
N ASP A 49 10.92 -4.46 -0.03
CA ASP A 49 11.56 -3.38 0.72
C ASP A 49 10.70 -2.11 0.69
N LYS A 50 10.15 -1.76 -0.48
CA LYS A 50 9.27 -0.59 -0.60
C LYS A 50 8.00 -0.77 0.21
N LEU A 51 7.33 -1.91 0.09
CA LEU A 51 6.11 -2.20 0.83
C LEU A 51 6.31 -2.12 2.35
N LEU A 52 7.47 -2.54 2.86
CA LEU A 52 7.81 -2.50 4.29
C LEU A 52 8.34 -1.13 4.75
N SER A 53 8.91 -0.32 3.85
CA SER A 53 9.39 1.04 4.16
C SER A 53 8.27 2.08 4.22
N LEU A 54 7.24 1.99 3.37
CA LEU A 54 6.18 2.99 3.27
C LEU A 54 5.38 3.20 4.57
N PRO A 55 5.05 2.17 5.38
CA PRO A 55 4.42 2.32 6.70
C PRO A 55 5.18 3.22 7.68
N GLN A 56 6.48 3.45 7.45
CA GLN A 56 7.27 4.35 8.30
C GLN A 56 6.90 5.82 8.06
N VAL A 57 6.42 6.15 6.86
CA VAL A 57 6.09 7.53 6.44
C VAL A 57 4.59 7.81 6.57
N PHE A 58 3.74 6.81 6.33
CA PHE A 58 2.29 6.95 6.38
C PHE A 58 1.73 6.48 7.74
N ALA A 59 0.54 6.97 8.11
CA ALA A 59 -0.19 6.51 9.29
C ALA A 59 -0.90 5.16 9.05
N VAL A 60 -0.14 4.17 8.60
CA VAL A 60 -0.59 2.80 8.37
C VAL A 60 0.48 1.80 8.79
N ALA A 61 0.08 0.56 9.06
CA ALA A 61 0.98 -0.59 9.22
C ALA A 61 0.66 -1.69 8.19
N VAL A 62 1.64 -2.55 7.86
CA VAL A 62 1.41 -3.75 7.04
C VAL A 62 1.23 -4.94 7.96
N ALA A 63 0.03 -5.49 8.00
CA ALA A 63 -0.30 -6.67 8.81
C ALA A 63 0.06 -7.98 8.09
N ALA A 64 -0.10 -8.01 6.78
CA ALA A 64 0.28 -9.14 5.93
C ALA A 64 0.52 -8.67 4.50
N TYR A 65 1.32 -9.41 3.73
CA TYR A 65 1.47 -9.15 2.30
C TYR A 65 1.87 -10.42 1.55
N VAL A 66 1.65 -10.42 0.23
CA VAL A 66 2.22 -11.41 -0.69
C VAL A 66 2.47 -10.76 -2.04
N ILE A 67 3.62 -11.08 -2.64
CA ILE A 67 4.03 -10.62 -3.97
C ILE A 67 3.99 -11.79 -4.93
N MET A 68 3.21 -11.63 -6.00
CA MET A 68 3.10 -12.55 -7.12
C MET A 68 3.66 -11.91 -8.40
N SER A 69 3.80 -12.70 -9.45
CA SER A 69 4.44 -12.27 -10.69
C SER A 69 3.79 -11.06 -11.37
N ASN A 70 2.47 -10.89 -11.24
CA ASN A 70 1.73 -9.80 -11.88
C ASN A 70 0.81 -9.02 -10.93
N HIS A 71 0.84 -9.29 -9.63
CA HIS A 71 0.06 -8.55 -8.65
C HIS A 71 0.64 -8.74 -7.25
N TYR A 72 0.31 -7.85 -6.35
CA TYR A 72 0.57 -8.02 -4.93
C TYR A 72 -0.70 -7.79 -4.14
N HIS A 73 -0.73 -8.40 -2.97
CA HIS A 73 -1.74 -8.18 -1.95
C HIS A 73 -1.05 -7.60 -0.73
N ALA A 74 -1.67 -6.61 -0.11
CA ALA A 74 -1.23 -6.05 1.16
C ALA A 74 -2.45 -5.88 2.07
N VAL A 75 -2.36 -6.36 3.30
CA VAL A 75 -3.31 -6.07 4.36
C VAL A 75 -2.72 -4.93 5.18
N SER A 76 -3.36 -3.77 5.12
CA SER A 76 -2.93 -2.57 5.83
C SER A 76 -3.85 -2.29 7.02
N PHE A 77 -3.26 -1.94 8.15
CA PHE A 77 -3.95 -1.38 9.30
C PHE A 77 -3.88 0.15 9.22
N VAL A 78 -5.01 0.84 9.37
CA VAL A 78 -5.07 2.30 9.41
C VAL A 78 -4.90 2.77 10.86
N ASP A 79 -3.84 3.52 11.11
CA ASP A 79 -3.54 4.09 12.43
C ASP A 79 -4.13 5.50 12.53
N ALA A 80 -5.40 5.56 12.94
CA ALA A 80 -6.14 6.81 13.04
C ALA A 80 -5.54 7.76 14.11
N GLU A 81 -5.02 7.22 15.21
CA GLU A 81 -4.40 8.02 16.26
C GLU A 81 -3.14 8.72 15.74
N ARG A 82 -2.24 7.96 15.10
CA ARG A 82 -1.04 8.53 14.48
C ARG A 82 -1.39 9.58 13.42
N ALA A 83 -2.44 9.34 12.62
CA ALA A 83 -2.89 10.31 11.62
C ALA A 83 -3.36 11.64 12.24
N ILE A 84 -4.10 11.59 13.35
CA ILE A 84 -4.53 12.77 14.10
C ILE A 84 -3.31 13.55 14.61
N HIS A 85 -2.34 12.86 15.21
CA HIS A 85 -1.12 13.50 15.73
C HIS A 85 -0.28 14.17 14.64
N LEU A 86 -0.17 13.56 13.45
CA LEU A 86 0.52 14.17 12.31
C LEU A 86 -0.17 15.45 11.82
N THR A 87 -1.49 15.54 11.94
CA THR A 87 -2.27 16.71 11.50
C THR A 87 -2.07 17.91 12.44
N THR A 88 -1.91 17.66 13.75
CA THR A 88 -1.74 18.73 14.74
C THR A 88 -0.37 19.39 14.68
N THR A 89 0.70 18.65 14.35
CA THR A 89 2.06 19.20 14.28
C THR A 89 2.25 20.19 13.12
N SER A 90 1.55 20.00 11.99
CA SER A 90 1.63 20.94 10.85
C SER A 90 0.94 22.29 11.12
N ASN A 91 -0.07 22.34 12.00
CA ASN A 91 -0.76 23.60 12.30
C ASN A 91 -0.03 24.49 13.30
N HIS A 92 0.90 23.94 14.11
CA HIS A 92 1.61 24.72 15.12
C HIS A 92 2.81 25.51 14.55
N LEU A 93 3.23 25.22 13.31
CA LEU A 93 4.31 25.93 12.61
C LEU A 93 3.81 27.10 11.75
N ILE A 94 2.49 27.28 11.60
CA ILE A 94 1.90 28.37 10.79
C ILE A 94 1.43 29.54 11.67
N SER A 95 1.42 29.38 13.00
CA SER A 95 0.96 30.42 13.94
C SER A 95 2.08 31.19 14.64
N SER A 96 3.31 31.15 14.13
CA SER A 96 4.47 31.83 14.71
C SER A 96 5.16 32.82 13.76
N GLU A 97 4.46 33.32 12.75
CA GLU A 97 4.84 34.52 12.00
C GLU A 97 3.78 35.62 12.15
#